data_AF-A0A357CFK5-F1
#
_entry.id   AF-A0A357CFK5-F1
#
_cell.length_a   1.000
_cell.length_b   1.000
_cell.length_c   1.000
_cell.angle_alpha   90.00
_cell.angle_beta   90.00
_cell.angle_gamma   90.00
#
_symmetry.space_group_name_H-M   'P 1'
#
loop_
_entity.id
_entity.type
_entity.pdbx_description
1 polymer ?
#
loop_
_entity_poly.entity_id
_entity_poly.type
_entity_poly.pdbx_seq_one_letter_code
_entity_poly.pdbx_strand_id
1 'polypeptide(L)' 'MSEPVTLGDTFLIMAGCDKQFSTCQAKFDNVANFSGFPHMAGNDFALSVANPRRQGRQE' A
#
# COMPACT_ATOMS: atom_id res chain seq x y z
N MET A 1 3.98 20.10 -29.11
CA MET A 1 2.51 20.12 -29.19
C MET A 1 2.05 18.67 -29.27
N SER A 2 1.02 18.28 -28.51
CA SER A 2 0.46 16.93 -28.56
C SER A 2 -0.35 16.78 -29.85
N GLU A 3 -0.08 15.75 -30.64
CA GLU A 3 -0.90 15.38 -31.80
C GLU A 3 -2.18 14.66 -31.33
N PRO A 4 -3.30 14.79 -32.08
CA PRO A 4 -4.55 14.12 -31.74
C PRO A 4 -4.46 12.61 -32.04
N VAL A 5 -5.11 11.80 -31.21
CA VAL A 5 -5.30 10.36 -31.47
C VAL A 5 -6.28 10.18 -32.63
N THR A 6 -5.97 9.28 -33.56
CA THR A 6 -6.75 9.00 -34.76
C THR A 6 -7.22 7.54 -34.83
N LEU A 7 -8.13 7.25 -35.75
CA LEU A 7 -8.64 5.89 -35.94
C LEU A 7 -7.54 4.98 -36.50
N GLY A 8 -7.34 3.84 -35.86
CA GLY A 8 -6.29 2.88 -36.22
C GLY A 8 -5.07 2.94 -35.30
N ASP A 9 -4.96 3.95 -34.43
CA ASP A 9 -3.90 4.01 -33.44
C ASP A 9 -4.00 2.85 -32.44
N THR A 10 -2.87 2.20 -32.18
CA THR A 10 -2.77 1.09 -31.24
C THR A 10 -2.10 1.56 -29.96
N PHE A 11 -2.65 1.14 -28.81
CA PHE A 11 -2.10 1.45 -27.50
C PHE A 11 -1.95 0.20 -26.67
N LEU A 12 -0.86 0.14 -25.90
CA LEU A 12 -0.71 -0.81 -24.82
C LEU A 12 -1.08 -0.11 -23.52
N ILE A 13 -2.12 -0.60 -22.86
CA ILE A 13 -2.57 -0.06 -21.57
C ILE A 13 -2.18 -1.06 -20.49
N MET A 14 -1.50 -0.57 -19.47
CA MET A 14 -1.16 -1.34 -18.28
C MET A 14 -2.10 -1.00 -17.14
N ALA A 15 -2.39 -1.98 -16.29
CA ALA A 15 -3.18 -1.76 -15.09
C ALA A 15 -2.45 -0.79 -14.13
N GLY A 16 -3.10 0.32 -13.77
CA GLY A 16 -2.53 1.28 -12.84
C GLY A 16 -2.29 0.71 -11.43
N CYS A 17 -1.23 1.19 -10.77
CA CYS A 17 -0.93 0.96 -9.36
C CYS A 17 -1.20 2.24 -8.57
N ASP A 18 -2.19 2.20 -7.68
CA ASP A 18 -2.57 3.31 -6.78
C ASP A 18 -1.64 3.43 -5.56
N LYS A 19 -0.64 2.54 -5.46
CA LYS A 19 0.39 2.48 -4.42
C LYS A 19 -0.14 2.18 -3.01
N GLN A 20 -1.36 1.64 -2.89
CA GLN A 20 -1.88 1.14 -1.62
C GLN A 20 -1.49 -0.34 -1.41
N PHE A 21 -1.16 -0.71 -0.18
CA PHE A 21 -0.76 -2.09 0.14
C PHE A 21 -1.88 -3.09 -0.10
N SER A 22 -3.12 -2.74 0.27
CA SER A 22 -4.32 -3.56 0.03
C SER A 22 -4.54 -3.83 -1.46
N THR A 23 -4.41 -2.81 -2.29
CA THR A 23 -4.52 -2.95 -3.76
C THR A 23 -3.36 -3.76 -4.33
N CYS A 24 -2.13 -3.55 -3.83
CA CYS A 24 -0.96 -4.34 -4.25
C CYS A 24 -1.17 -5.84 -3.99
N GLN A 25 -1.72 -6.21 -2.82
CA GLN A 25 -2.11 -7.57 -2.50
C GLN A 25 -3.24 -8.08 -3.40
N ALA A 26 -4.38 -7.38 -3.42
CA ALA A 26 -5.59 -7.90 -4.06
C ALA A 26 -5.51 -7.94 -5.60
N LYS A 27 -4.81 -7.00 -6.22
CA LYS A 27 -4.76 -6.85 -7.69
C LYS A 27 -3.53 -7.48 -8.32
N PHE A 28 -2.39 -7.50 -7.62
CA PHE A 28 -1.11 -7.92 -8.19
C PHE A 28 -0.45 -9.08 -7.44
N ASP A 29 -0.96 -9.47 -6.27
CA ASP A 29 -0.39 -10.51 -5.39
C ASP A 29 1.13 -10.36 -5.15
N ASN A 30 1.60 -9.11 -5.09
CA ASN A 30 3.02 -8.78 -5.06
C ASN A 30 3.41 -7.96 -3.81
N VAL A 31 2.92 -8.40 -2.64
CA VAL A 31 3.23 -7.74 -1.37
C VAL A 31 4.72 -7.84 -0.99
N ALA A 32 5.41 -8.89 -1.45
CA ALA A 32 6.83 -9.11 -1.16
C ALA A 32 7.76 -8.03 -1.74
N ASN A 33 7.35 -7.38 -2.83
CA ASN A 33 8.10 -6.30 -3.47
C ASN A 33 7.45 -4.92 -3.26
N PHE A 34 6.61 -4.77 -2.23
CA PHE A 34 6.02 -3.49 -1.88
C PHE A 34 7.07 -2.59 -1.19
N SER A 35 7.61 -1.63 -1.93
CA SER A 35 8.67 -0.69 -1.46
C SER A 35 8.18 0.40 -0.48
N GLY A 36 7.18 0.12 0.33
CA GLY A 36 6.64 1.03 1.34
C GLY A 36 6.66 0.41 2.73
N PHE A 37 6.10 1.12 3.71
CA PHE A 37 6.07 0.66 5.11
C PHE A 37 4.62 0.51 5.61
N PRO A 38 3.91 -0.56 5.21
CA PRO A 38 2.48 -0.72 5.49
C PRO A 38 2.16 -0.95 6.98
N HIS A 39 3.16 -1.32 7.78
CA HIS A 39 3.02 -1.61 9.20
C HIS A 39 3.90 -0.71 10.07
N MET A 40 4.37 0.42 9.53
CA MET A 40 5.12 1.38 10.34
C MET A 40 4.21 1.90 11.46
N ALA A 41 4.62 1.65 12.69
CA ALA A 41 3.90 2.16 13.84
C ALA A 41 4.06 3.68 13.93
N GLY A 42 2.99 4.37 14.29
CA GLY A 42 2.99 5.82 14.46
C GLY A 42 3.76 6.28 15.70
N ASN A 43 3.89 7.60 15.84
CA ASN A 43 4.61 8.23 16.94
C ASN A 43 4.04 7.86 18.33
N ASP A 44 2.73 7.65 18.44
CA ASP A 44 2.09 7.26 19.70
C ASP A 44 2.57 5.89 20.20
N PHE A 45 2.83 4.95 19.29
CA PHE A 45 3.44 3.68 19.63
C PHE A 45 4.89 3.87 20.05
N ALA A 46 5.65 4.72 19.34
CA ALA A 46 7.05 4.98 19.64
C ALA A 46 7.27 5.62 21.02
N LEU A 47 6.32 6.45 21.49
CA LEU A 47 6.36 7.09 22.80
C LEU A 47 5.67 6.26 23.91
N SER A 48 5.08 5.13 23.57
CA SER A 48 4.37 4.30 24.54
C SER A 48 5.33 3.63 25.53
N VAL A 49 4.95 3.60 26.81
CA VAL A 49 5.68 2.86 27.83
C VAL A 49 5.04 1.49 28.03
N ALA A 50 5.86 0.44 28.11
CA ALA A 50 5.38 -0.91 28.36
C ALA A 50 4.68 -0.95 29.73
N ASN A 51 3.36 -1.20 29.75
CA ASN A 51 2.58 -1.34 30.96
C ASN A 51 2.22 -2.83 31.19
N PRO A 52 3.00 -3.57 32.00
CA PRO A 52 2.76 -4.99 32.24
C PRO A 52 1.41 -5.28 32.91
N ARG A 53 0.77 -4.29 33.55
CA ARG A 53 -0.57 -4.46 34.14
C ARG A 53 -1.70 -4.51 33.11
N ARG A 54 -1.45 -4.14 31.84
CA ARG A 54 -2.44 -4.26 30.75
C ARG A 54 -2.36 -5.60 30.00
N GLN A 55 -1.25 -6.31 30.10
CA GLN A 55 -1.07 -7.61 29.43
C GLN A 55 -1.90 -8.73 30.09
N GLY A 56 -2.28 -8.57 31.36
CA GLY A 56 -2.95 -9.59 32.18
C GLY A 56 -4.49 -9.52 32.26
N ARG A 57 -5.15 -8.71 31.44
CA ARG A 57 -6.64 -8.65 31.38
C ARG A 57 -7.11 -8.60 29.93
N GLN A 58 -7.06 -9.74 29.26
CA GLN A 58 -7.84 -10.00 28.05
C GLN A 58 -8.61 -11.31 28.30
N GLU A 59 -9.83 -11.17 28.81
CA GLU A 59 -10.99 -11.94 28.34
C GLU A 59 -11.58 -11.16 27.16
#